data_AF-A0A3C0AF93-F1
#
_entry.id   AF-A0A3C0AF93-F1
#
_cell.length_a   1.000
_cell.length_b   1.000
_cell.length_c   1.000
_cell.angle_alpha   90.00
_cell.angle_beta   90.00
_cell.angle_gamma   90.00
#
_symmetry.space_group_name_H-M   'P 1'
#
loop_
_entity.id
_entity.type
_entity.pdbx_description
1 polymer ?
#
loop_
_entity_poly.entity_id
_entity_poly.type
_entity_poly.pdbx_seq_one_letter_code
_entity_poly.pdbx_strand_id
1 'polypeptide(L)'
;EVDVISQWTYTEPSALRVGYFCDEVFAMAAASGKPQDVMKMTQLFWYRSSSAPKKTGQEFIASPFDDHDPDAAYISIAPTHLRSAFWNKIARPVTGLMYHGWSSLVPTDGTHAYKYTQPDLQTEFKRLHRDILKPLGPTLLKVPDRQADVAYLDSFTSQIFAGRGSYGYYHDEAYLTLIHAQLQPEVIFEQTLLKKGLDQYKLLVLADCDVLTRSVVDQVLAFQQRGGIVIGDPNLTPAIKADIVLPKFVRSKRTQEDQKTILQHAAQLKSALAGRYEWYAQCTTPEIVTRTRAAGKSDYVFVVNDRREFGTYVGQHGLVMEDGLPAEGTLTVSRDSGHVYDLQATREISAQKTDNKLSWPVQLGPCEGRLFLVTPTPISSVQITGKESTPAGKPIELLVSILDPMSKTVPAVIPLEVKITDPAGRVAEFSGYYGAEQGQLPLKLDIASNDRPGMWKVHIRELASGQTGVAYFRVLDAAAENEK
;
A
#
# COMPACT_ATOMS: atom_id res chain seq x y z
N GLU A 1 19.23 20.06 -3.32
CA GLU A 1 17.94 19.58 -3.88
C GLU A 1 17.50 18.38 -3.04
N VAL A 2 16.21 18.03 -3.05
CA VAL A 2 15.67 16.96 -2.19
C VAL A 2 15.18 15.83 -3.08
N ASP A 3 15.89 14.71 -3.08
CA ASP A 3 15.60 13.55 -3.94
C ASP A 3 14.39 12.74 -3.45
N VAL A 4 14.12 12.80 -2.14
CA VAL A 4 13.07 12.00 -1.47
C VAL A 4 12.29 12.87 -0.50
N ILE A 5 10.97 12.78 -0.53
CA ILE A 5 10.08 13.41 0.46
C ILE A 5 9.35 12.36 1.30
N SER A 6 9.04 12.72 2.55
CA SER A 6 8.40 11.83 3.52
C SER A 6 7.71 12.62 4.61
N GLN A 7 6.75 11.98 5.27
CA GLN A 7 6.03 12.54 6.41
C GLN A 7 5.63 11.43 7.39
N TRP A 8 5.71 11.72 8.69
CA TRP A 8 5.26 10.82 9.74
C TRP A 8 3.74 10.77 9.87
N THR A 9 3.24 9.63 10.33
CA THR A 9 1.83 9.46 10.67
C THR A 9 1.65 8.55 11.87
N TYR A 10 0.77 8.99 12.75
CA TYR A 10 0.20 8.26 13.89
C TYR A 10 -0.92 7.33 13.40
N THR A 11 -1.00 6.11 13.95
CA THR A 11 -1.93 5.07 13.47
C THR A 11 -3.23 5.00 14.26
N GLU A 12 -3.39 5.84 15.26
CA GLU A 12 -4.60 6.01 16.06
C GLU A 12 -5.47 7.15 15.49
N PRO A 13 -6.81 7.05 15.63
CA PRO A 13 -7.56 5.89 16.13
C PRO A 13 -7.75 4.78 15.07
N SER A 14 -7.37 5.00 13.82
CA SER A 14 -7.43 4.03 12.72
C SER A 14 -6.13 4.01 11.92
N ALA A 15 -5.58 2.83 11.68
CA ALA A 15 -4.36 2.66 10.91
C ALA A 15 -4.55 3.01 9.42
N LEU A 16 -5.78 2.97 8.90
CA LEU A 16 -6.07 3.30 7.51
C LEU A 16 -5.82 4.78 7.18
N ARG A 17 -5.77 5.67 8.18
CA ARG A 17 -5.49 7.09 7.97
C ARG A 17 -4.13 7.36 7.34
N VAL A 18 -3.17 6.44 7.52
CA VAL A 18 -1.85 6.53 6.84
C VAL A 18 -1.97 6.67 5.33
N GLY A 19 -3.07 6.19 4.74
CA GLY A 19 -3.35 6.31 3.33
C GLY A 19 -3.51 7.77 2.87
N TYR A 20 -4.31 8.57 3.60
CA TYR A 20 -4.51 9.99 3.28
C TYR A 20 -3.20 10.75 3.31
N PHE A 21 -2.48 10.68 4.43
CA PHE A 21 -1.19 11.35 4.62
C PHE A 21 -0.06 10.77 3.74
N CYS A 22 -0.27 9.64 3.08
CA CYS A 22 0.65 9.15 2.06
C CYS A 22 0.32 9.76 0.70
N ASP A 23 -0.97 9.84 0.36
CA ASP A 23 -1.43 10.46 -0.88
C ASP A 23 -1.18 11.98 -0.88
N GLU A 24 -1.22 12.66 0.27
CA GLU A 24 -0.77 14.06 0.39
C GLU A 24 0.71 14.23 0.03
N VAL A 25 1.58 13.31 0.45
CA VAL A 25 3.01 13.38 0.10
C VAL A 25 3.20 13.15 -1.41
N PHE A 26 2.43 12.25 -2.03
CA PHE A 26 2.41 12.14 -3.49
C PHE A 26 1.94 13.43 -4.17
N ALA A 27 0.91 14.09 -3.64
CA ALA A 27 0.44 15.38 -4.14
C ALA A 27 1.54 16.46 -4.03
N MET A 28 2.30 16.48 -2.93
CA MET A 28 3.45 17.37 -2.74
C MET A 28 4.56 17.11 -3.76
N ALA A 29 4.95 15.85 -3.96
CA ALA A 29 5.95 15.49 -4.99
C ALA A 29 5.46 15.92 -6.38
N ALA A 30 4.21 15.66 -6.72
CA ALA A 30 3.64 16.02 -8.02
C ALA A 30 3.55 17.53 -8.24
N ALA A 31 3.31 18.32 -7.18
CA ALA A 31 3.21 19.77 -7.23
C ALA A 31 4.58 20.48 -7.28
N SER A 32 5.65 19.85 -6.78
CA SER A 32 6.99 20.46 -6.71
C SER A 32 7.60 20.76 -8.08
N GLY A 33 7.14 20.08 -9.13
CA GLY A 33 7.68 20.18 -10.48
C GLY A 33 9.08 19.57 -10.65
N LYS A 34 9.57 18.85 -9.62
CA LYS A 34 10.85 18.13 -9.63
C LYS A 34 10.61 16.62 -9.51
N PRO A 35 11.45 15.77 -10.11
CA PRO A 35 11.39 14.33 -9.86
C PRO A 35 11.78 14.08 -8.40
N GLN A 36 10.81 13.67 -7.58
CA GLN A 36 11.02 13.33 -6.18
C GLN A 36 10.37 11.99 -5.89
N ASP A 37 11.14 11.13 -5.23
CA ASP A 37 10.65 9.87 -4.71
C ASP A 37 9.86 10.08 -3.41
N VAL A 38 8.91 9.17 -3.14
CA VAL A 38 8.07 9.24 -1.95
C VAL A 38 8.36 8.07 -1.02
N MET A 39 8.78 8.40 0.20
CA MET A 39 8.82 7.45 1.31
C MET A 39 7.68 7.74 2.29
N LYS A 40 7.25 6.72 3.03
CA LYS A 40 6.22 6.91 4.06
C LYS A 40 6.61 6.35 5.42
N MET A 41 6.48 7.18 6.44
CA MET A 41 6.85 6.87 7.82
C MET A 41 5.65 6.48 8.69
N THR A 42 5.80 5.39 9.44
CA THR A 42 4.89 5.03 10.54
C THR A 42 5.56 5.35 11.88
N GLN A 43 4.84 6.04 12.76
CA GLN A 43 5.25 6.19 14.15
C GLN A 43 5.00 4.86 14.87
N LEU A 44 6.03 4.28 15.49
CA LEU A 44 5.94 3.02 16.24
C LEU A 44 5.48 3.22 17.69
N PHE A 45 5.01 4.42 18.02
CA PHE A 45 4.42 4.75 19.31
C PHE A 45 3.14 5.57 19.13
N TRP A 46 2.32 5.57 20.19
CA TRP A 46 1.18 6.43 20.40
C TRP A 46 1.43 7.37 21.56
N TYR A 47 0.81 8.54 21.52
CA TYR A 47 0.68 9.36 22.72
C TYR A 47 -0.25 8.67 23.70
N ARG A 48 0.24 8.37 24.91
CA ARG A 48 -0.58 7.76 25.97
C ARG A 48 -1.82 8.60 26.28
N SER A 49 -1.72 9.93 26.21
CA SER A 49 -2.85 10.84 26.42
C SER A 49 -4.02 10.64 25.44
N SER A 50 -3.75 10.07 24.27
CA SER A 50 -4.74 9.86 23.20
C SER A 50 -5.23 8.41 23.07
N SER A 51 -4.50 7.45 23.64
CA SER A 51 -4.78 6.01 23.51
C SER A 51 -5.06 5.30 24.84
N ALA A 52 -4.37 5.69 25.92
CA ALA A 52 -4.48 5.07 27.25
C ALA A 52 -4.26 6.09 28.39
N PRO A 53 -5.08 7.15 28.48
CA PRO A 53 -4.83 8.28 29.35
C PRO A 53 -4.71 7.86 30.82
N LYS A 54 -3.71 8.42 31.51
CA LYS A 54 -3.48 8.18 32.94
C LYS A 54 -4.59 8.86 33.75
N LYS A 55 -5.60 8.08 34.12
CA LYS A 55 -6.64 8.48 35.07
C LYS A 55 -6.21 8.18 36.51
N THR A 56 -6.83 8.81 37.49
CA THR A 56 -6.51 8.62 38.91
C THR A 56 -7.78 8.33 39.72
N GLY A 57 -7.60 7.82 40.94
CA GLY A 57 -8.72 7.53 41.85
C GLY A 57 -9.66 6.46 41.29
N GLN A 58 -10.98 6.70 41.42
CA GLN A 58 -12.02 5.74 41.01
C GLN A 58 -12.12 5.54 39.50
N GLU A 59 -11.53 6.43 38.70
CA GLU A 59 -11.52 6.32 37.23
C GLU A 59 -10.25 5.63 36.70
N PHE A 60 -9.34 5.17 37.57
CA PHE A 60 -8.13 4.48 37.14
C PHE A 60 -8.50 3.16 36.45
N ILE A 61 -7.97 2.99 35.24
CA ILE A 61 -8.08 1.77 34.45
C ILE A 61 -6.65 1.32 34.14
N ALA A 62 -6.27 0.15 34.66
CA ALA A 62 -4.92 -0.38 34.49
C ALA A 62 -4.66 -0.78 33.04
N SER A 63 -3.43 -0.56 32.58
CA SER A 63 -2.89 -1.08 31.33
C SER A 63 -1.78 -2.09 31.62
N PRO A 64 -1.51 -3.07 30.74
CA PRO A 64 -0.51 -4.12 30.99
C PRO A 64 0.92 -3.60 31.22
N PHE A 65 1.20 -2.33 30.90
CA PHE A 65 2.49 -1.69 31.09
C PHE A 65 2.59 -0.80 32.33
N ASP A 66 1.52 -0.64 33.10
CA ASP A 66 1.53 0.23 34.28
C ASP A 66 2.40 -0.31 35.43
N ASP A 67 2.72 -1.61 35.44
CA ASP A 67 3.57 -2.24 36.46
C ASP A 67 5.07 -1.99 36.24
N HIS A 68 5.51 -1.84 34.99
CA HIS A 68 6.92 -1.64 34.63
C HIS A 68 7.25 -0.26 34.05
N ASP A 69 6.29 0.41 33.40
CA ASP A 69 6.45 1.74 32.80
C ASP A 69 5.25 2.68 33.15
N PRO A 70 4.93 2.92 34.44
CA PRO A 70 3.76 3.70 34.88
C PRO A 70 3.74 5.16 34.42
N ASP A 71 4.89 5.70 34.00
CA ASP A 71 5.06 7.09 33.56
C ASP A 71 5.31 7.22 32.04
N ALA A 72 5.10 6.14 31.27
CA ALA A 72 5.23 6.19 29.81
C ALA A 72 4.31 7.25 29.21
N ALA A 73 4.89 8.32 28.63
CA ALA A 73 4.14 9.30 27.85
C ALA A 73 3.88 8.83 26.42
N TYR A 74 4.77 7.96 25.91
CA TYR A 74 4.73 7.41 24.57
C TYR A 74 4.87 5.89 24.64
N ILE A 75 3.82 5.19 24.22
CA ILE A 75 3.69 3.73 24.33
C ILE A 75 3.80 3.10 22.94
N SER A 76 4.36 1.91 22.81
CA SER A 76 4.40 1.16 21.54
C SER A 76 3.01 1.04 20.89
N ILE A 77 2.94 1.08 19.55
CA ILE A 77 1.67 0.76 18.85
C ILE A 77 1.33 -0.73 18.94
N ALA A 78 0.06 -1.08 18.75
CA ALA A 78 -0.34 -2.47 18.64
C ALA A 78 0.16 -3.12 17.33
N PRO A 79 0.48 -4.44 17.32
CA PRO A 79 0.98 -5.15 16.14
C PRO A 79 0.02 -5.10 14.94
N THR A 80 -1.27 -5.20 15.18
CA THR A 80 -2.34 -5.11 14.17
C THR A 80 -2.42 -3.74 13.50
N HIS A 81 -2.16 -2.64 14.23
CA HIS A 81 -2.07 -1.30 13.67
C HIS A 81 -0.82 -1.14 12.79
N LEU A 82 0.32 -1.71 13.20
CA LEU A 82 1.50 -1.78 12.34
C LEU A 82 1.19 -2.55 11.05
N ARG A 83 0.52 -3.70 11.16
CA ARG A 83 0.12 -4.56 10.03
C ARG A 83 -0.77 -3.82 9.03
N SER A 84 -1.86 -3.22 9.51
CA SER A 84 -2.79 -2.48 8.65
C SER A 84 -2.12 -1.26 8.00
N ALA A 85 -1.33 -0.49 8.77
CA ALA A 85 -0.60 0.65 8.23
C ALA A 85 0.47 0.23 7.21
N PHE A 86 1.16 -0.89 7.43
CA PHE A 86 2.13 -1.45 6.47
C PHE A 86 1.47 -1.76 5.13
N TRP A 87 0.37 -2.52 5.14
CA TRP A 87 -0.34 -2.90 3.92
C TRP A 87 -0.88 -1.68 3.17
N ASN A 88 -1.45 -0.72 3.89
CA ASN A 88 -1.98 0.49 3.29
C ASN A 88 -0.87 1.36 2.67
N LYS A 89 0.33 1.40 3.27
CA LYS A 89 1.50 2.08 2.65
C LYS A 89 1.96 1.39 1.37
N ILE A 90 2.18 0.07 1.38
CA ILE A 90 2.72 -0.64 0.20
C ILE A 90 1.69 -0.80 -0.94
N ALA A 91 0.41 -0.59 -0.65
CA ALA A 91 -0.63 -0.45 -1.67
C ALA A 91 -0.43 0.79 -2.56
N ARG A 92 0.44 1.72 -2.19
CA ARG A 92 0.89 2.88 -2.98
C ARG A 92 2.29 2.64 -3.54
N PRO A 93 2.70 3.33 -4.62
CA PRO A 93 4.03 3.19 -5.19
C PRO A 93 5.10 3.96 -4.38
N VAL A 94 5.16 3.73 -3.07
CA VAL A 94 6.22 4.29 -2.21
C VAL A 94 7.54 3.61 -2.54
N THR A 95 8.63 4.37 -2.56
CA THR A 95 9.98 3.86 -2.82
C THR A 95 10.73 3.49 -1.54
N GLY A 96 10.14 3.79 -0.38
CA GLY A 96 10.68 3.38 0.91
C GLY A 96 9.69 3.46 2.07
N LEU A 97 9.94 2.62 3.07
CA LEU A 97 9.21 2.61 4.33
C LEU A 97 10.12 3.11 5.44
N MET A 98 9.62 4.06 6.22
CA MET A 98 10.34 4.59 7.38
C MET A 98 9.57 4.26 8.66
N TYR A 99 10.31 4.21 9.77
CA TYR A 99 9.74 3.99 11.09
C TYR A 99 10.43 4.91 12.08
N HIS A 100 9.62 5.62 12.88
CA HIS A 100 10.12 6.44 13.97
C HIS A 100 9.76 5.80 15.31
N GLY A 101 10.58 6.03 16.33
CA GLY A 101 10.40 5.42 17.63
C GLY A 101 11.02 4.03 17.76
N TRP A 102 12.26 3.86 17.29
CA TRP A 102 13.02 2.61 17.42
C TRP A 102 12.97 2.00 18.84
N SER A 103 13.04 2.82 19.89
CA SER A 103 12.98 2.35 21.29
C SER A 103 11.62 1.78 21.70
N SER A 104 10.56 1.96 20.90
CA SER A 104 9.28 1.26 21.08
C SER A 104 9.24 -0.11 20.40
N LEU A 105 10.25 -0.46 19.61
CA LEU A 105 10.33 -1.74 18.88
C LEU A 105 11.19 -2.79 19.58
N VAL A 106 12.14 -2.37 20.41
CA VAL A 106 13.10 -3.26 21.08
C VAL A 106 13.31 -2.85 22.53
N PRO A 107 13.69 -3.77 23.43
CA PRO A 107 14.10 -3.41 24.79
C PRO A 107 15.26 -2.41 24.76
N THR A 108 15.20 -1.41 25.65
CA THR A 108 16.26 -0.39 25.82
C THR A 108 16.61 -0.25 27.30
N ASP A 109 17.59 0.59 27.62
CA ASP A 109 18.00 0.91 28.99
C ASP A 109 16.98 1.77 29.77
N GLY A 110 15.85 2.12 29.14
CA GLY A 110 14.77 2.90 29.74
C GLY A 110 14.94 4.42 29.67
N THR A 111 16.07 4.92 29.15
CA THR A 111 16.35 6.37 29.05
C THR A 111 15.61 7.08 27.92
N HIS A 112 15.07 6.30 26.97
CA HIS A 112 14.34 6.83 25.82
C HIS A 112 12.90 7.26 26.18
N ALA A 113 12.43 8.31 25.49
CA ALA A 113 11.07 8.81 25.64
C ALA A 113 10.00 7.83 25.13
N TYR A 114 10.27 7.10 24.04
CA TYR A 114 9.37 6.08 23.49
C TYR A 114 9.64 4.75 24.17
N LYS A 115 8.64 4.22 24.86
CA LYS A 115 8.76 3.04 25.71
C LYS A 115 8.41 1.78 24.93
N TYR A 116 9.03 0.67 25.32
CA TYR A 116 8.81 -0.68 24.79
C TYR A 116 7.71 -1.39 25.59
N THR A 117 6.47 -1.00 25.35
CA THR A 117 5.30 -1.43 26.15
C THR A 117 4.46 -2.52 25.47
N GLN A 118 4.81 -2.89 24.23
CA GLN A 118 4.13 -3.96 23.49
C GLN A 118 5.17 -4.84 22.76
N PRO A 119 5.68 -5.89 23.42
CA PRO A 119 6.74 -6.75 22.88
C PRO A 119 6.42 -7.42 21.54
N ASP A 120 5.15 -7.75 21.29
CA ASP A 120 4.74 -8.44 20.07
C ASP A 120 4.91 -7.57 18.81
N LEU A 121 5.08 -6.26 18.98
CA LEU A 121 5.35 -5.32 17.89
C LEU A 121 6.62 -5.70 17.11
N GLN A 122 7.66 -6.16 17.82
CA GLN A 122 8.92 -6.59 17.19
C GLN A 122 8.71 -7.80 16.27
N THR A 123 7.94 -8.77 16.75
CA THR A 123 7.64 -10.00 16.02
C THR A 123 6.87 -9.69 14.74
N GLU A 124 5.84 -8.86 14.84
CA GLU A 124 5.05 -8.46 13.67
C GLU A 124 5.85 -7.62 12.69
N PHE A 125 6.67 -6.67 13.17
CA PHE A 125 7.58 -5.91 12.32
C PHE A 125 8.50 -6.83 11.52
N LYS A 126 9.14 -7.80 12.18
CA LYS A 126 10.02 -8.77 11.54
C LYS A 126 9.28 -9.59 10.49
N ARG A 127 8.08 -10.09 10.81
CA ARG A 127 7.23 -10.87 9.90
C ARG A 127 6.90 -10.09 8.63
N LEU A 128 6.39 -8.85 8.77
CA LEU A 128 6.04 -7.99 7.63
C LEU A 128 7.23 -7.74 6.70
N HIS A 129 8.41 -7.45 7.26
CA HIS A 129 9.58 -7.16 6.44
C HIS A 129 10.19 -8.39 5.78
N ARG A 130 10.21 -9.54 6.47
CA ARG A 130 10.81 -10.77 5.94
C ARG A 130 9.89 -11.51 4.98
N ASP A 131 8.61 -11.60 5.32
CA ASP A 131 7.70 -12.51 4.64
C ASP A 131 6.88 -11.79 3.56
N ILE A 132 6.75 -10.46 3.65
CA ILE A 132 5.99 -9.66 2.68
C ILE A 132 6.90 -8.70 1.91
N LEU A 133 7.61 -7.80 2.61
CA LEU A 133 8.40 -6.77 1.93
C LEU A 133 9.56 -7.35 1.13
N LYS A 134 10.31 -8.29 1.71
CA LYS A 134 11.47 -8.89 1.04
C LYS A 134 11.10 -9.58 -0.28
N PRO A 135 10.08 -10.46 -0.36
CA PRO A 135 9.72 -11.10 -1.63
C PRO A 135 9.05 -10.16 -2.63
N LEU A 136 8.25 -9.18 -2.18
CA LEU A 136 7.45 -8.36 -3.08
C LEU A 136 8.08 -7.00 -3.41
N GLY A 137 8.93 -6.45 -2.53
CA GLY A 137 9.49 -5.11 -2.63
C GLY A 137 10.11 -4.78 -4.00
N PRO A 138 11.00 -5.62 -4.55
CA PRO A 138 11.59 -5.39 -5.87
C PRO A 138 10.56 -5.30 -6.99
N THR A 139 9.45 -6.04 -6.90
CA THR A 139 8.33 -5.94 -7.83
C THR A 139 7.54 -4.65 -7.61
N LEU A 140 7.22 -4.33 -6.35
CA LEU A 140 6.45 -3.15 -6.01
C LEU A 140 7.18 -1.84 -6.34
N LEU A 141 8.51 -1.80 -6.42
CA LEU A 141 9.23 -0.62 -6.90
C LEU A 141 8.99 -0.32 -8.39
N LYS A 142 8.51 -1.31 -9.16
CA LYS A 142 8.36 -1.24 -10.62
C LYS A 142 6.90 -1.14 -11.08
N VAL A 143 5.94 -1.28 -10.16
CA VAL A 143 4.51 -1.17 -10.47
C VAL A 143 4.06 0.27 -10.21
N PRO A 144 3.62 1.08 -11.18
CA PRO A 144 3.14 2.42 -10.88
C PRO A 144 1.75 2.38 -10.23
N ASP A 145 1.23 3.55 -9.84
CA ASP A 145 -0.17 3.64 -9.44
C ASP A 145 -1.12 3.48 -10.64
N ARG A 146 -2.36 3.10 -10.35
CA ARG A 146 -3.42 3.20 -11.36
C ARG A 146 -3.85 4.66 -11.46
N GLN A 147 -4.04 5.16 -12.69
CA GLN A 147 -4.65 6.49 -12.90
C GLN A 147 -6.01 6.55 -12.20
N ALA A 148 -6.17 7.51 -11.29
CA ALA A 148 -7.39 7.71 -10.52
C ALA A 148 -8.43 8.50 -11.32
N ASP A 149 -9.70 8.19 -11.11
CA ASP A 149 -10.85 8.93 -11.63
C ASP A 149 -11.66 9.63 -10.52
N VAL A 150 -11.11 9.69 -9.32
CA VAL A 150 -11.65 10.38 -8.14
C VAL A 150 -10.60 11.35 -7.63
N ALA A 151 -10.90 12.64 -7.63
CA ALA A 151 -10.04 13.67 -7.04
C ALA A 151 -10.53 14.03 -5.63
N TYR A 152 -9.59 14.21 -4.69
CA TYR A 152 -9.82 14.81 -3.38
C TYR A 152 -9.04 16.12 -3.31
N LEU A 153 -9.74 17.26 -3.31
CA LEU A 153 -9.07 18.56 -3.23
C LEU A 153 -8.68 18.84 -1.78
N ASP A 154 -7.39 18.91 -1.53
CA ASP A 154 -6.84 19.48 -0.31
C ASP A 154 -6.54 20.96 -0.55
N SER A 155 -7.40 21.83 -0.01
CA SER A 155 -7.41 23.25 -0.32
C SER A 155 -6.45 24.03 0.58
N PHE A 156 -5.36 24.53 0.01
CA PHE A 156 -4.48 25.48 0.69
C PHE A 156 -5.24 26.74 1.14
N THR A 157 -6.18 27.23 0.34
CA THR A 157 -6.96 28.43 0.69
C THR A 157 -7.83 28.18 1.92
N SER A 158 -8.54 27.05 1.98
CA SER A 158 -9.33 26.69 3.17
C SER A 158 -8.44 26.39 4.37
N GLN A 159 -7.26 25.81 4.17
CA GLN A 159 -6.28 25.60 5.25
C GLN A 159 -5.84 26.91 5.89
N ILE A 160 -5.50 27.91 5.08
CA ILE A 160 -5.00 29.19 5.59
C ILE A 160 -6.13 30.07 6.14
N PHE A 161 -7.26 30.16 5.43
CA PHE A 161 -8.30 31.15 5.76
C PHE A 161 -9.44 30.61 6.64
N ALA A 162 -9.64 29.29 6.68
CA ALA A 162 -10.69 28.66 7.48
C ALA A 162 -10.15 27.67 8.53
N GLY A 163 -8.83 27.45 8.59
CA GLY A 163 -8.22 26.47 9.50
C GLY A 163 -8.61 25.02 9.14
N ARG A 164 -8.83 24.76 7.86
CA ARG A 164 -9.34 23.51 7.30
C ARG A 164 -8.26 22.80 6.52
N GLY A 165 -7.58 21.85 7.13
CA GLY A 165 -6.54 21.09 6.45
C GLY A 165 -5.94 20.06 7.35
N SER A 166 -5.23 19.12 6.76
CA SER A 166 -4.72 17.96 7.48
C SER A 166 -3.70 18.34 8.56
N TYR A 167 -2.92 19.41 8.33
CA TYR A 167 -1.68 19.74 9.05
C TYR A 167 -0.73 18.53 9.20
N GLY A 168 -0.90 17.50 8.36
CA GLY A 168 -0.16 16.24 8.41
C GLY A 168 -0.67 15.18 9.39
N TYR A 169 -1.74 15.42 10.15
CA TYR A 169 -2.23 14.46 11.15
C TYR A 169 -3.69 14.64 11.62
N TYR A 170 -4.52 15.43 10.94
CA TYR A 170 -5.96 15.65 11.21
C TYR A 170 -6.82 15.59 9.92
N HIS A 171 -8.14 15.74 10.04
CA HIS A 171 -9.11 15.87 8.93
C HIS A 171 -9.17 14.69 7.94
N ASP A 172 -8.94 13.46 8.42
CA ASP A 172 -8.94 12.24 7.62
C ASP A 172 -10.33 11.57 7.48
N GLU A 173 -11.36 12.11 8.12
CA GLU A 173 -12.71 11.55 8.22
C GLU A 173 -13.42 11.34 6.87
N ALA A 174 -13.38 12.36 6.02
CA ALA A 174 -13.95 12.28 4.67
C ALA A 174 -13.19 11.24 3.84
N TYR A 175 -11.85 11.28 3.90
CA TYR A 175 -11.01 10.31 3.20
C TYR A 175 -11.28 8.86 3.63
N LEU A 176 -11.41 8.60 4.93
CA LEU A 176 -11.78 7.28 5.46
C LEU A 176 -13.16 6.83 4.93
N THR A 177 -14.13 7.75 4.85
CA THR A 177 -15.45 7.46 4.28
C THR A 177 -15.35 7.03 2.81
N LEU A 178 -14.50 7.69 2.01
CA LEU A 178 -14.30 7.37 0.59
C LEU A 178 -13.71 5.97 0.40
N ILE A 179 -12.67 5.61 1.14
CA ILE A 179 -12.04 4.29 0.98
C ILE A 179 -12.95 3.15 1.44
N HIS A 180 -13.77 3.36 2.48
CA HIS A 180 -14.80 2.39 2.87
C HIS A 180 -15.95 2.31 1.86
N ALA A 181 -16.23 3.40 1.14
CA ALA A 181 -17.12 3.40 -0.03
C ALA A 181 -16.48 2.77 -1.28
N GLN A 182 -15.30 2.16 -1.13
CA GLN A 182 -14.53 1.47 -2.18
C GLN A 182 -14.01 2.42 -3.27
N LEU A 183 -13.88 3.71 -2.97
CA LEU A 183 -13.27 4.69 -3.88
C LEU A 183 -11.75 4.74 -3.68
N GLN A 184 -11.03 5.05 -4.75
CA GLN A 184 -9.58 5.27 -4.74
C GLN A 184 -9.28 6.73 -5.10
N PRO A 185 -9.36 7.65 -4.12
CA PRO A 185 -9.10 9.07 -4.36
C PRO A 185 -7.61 9.35 -4.60
N GLU A 186 -7.33 10.26 -5.54
CA GLU A 186 -6.06 10.98 -5.67
C GLU A 186 -6.18 12.32 -4.96
N VAL A 187 -5.29 12.60 -3.99
CA VAL A 187 -5.22 13.91 -3.36
C VAL A 187 -4.57 14.90 -4.33
N ILE A 188 -5.21 16.05 -4.54
CA ILE A 188 -4.68 17.14 -5.37
C ILE A 188 -4.74 18.46 -4.62
N PHE A 189 -3.80 19.36 -4.92
CA PHE A 189 -3.82 20.73 -4.44
C PHE A 189 -4.42 21.69 -5.49
N GLU A 190 -4.84 22.88 -5.05
CA GLU A 190 -5.37 23.93 -5.94
C GLU A 190 -4.43 24.27 -7.10
N GLN A 191 -3.12 24.31 -6.87
CA GLN A 191 -2.12 24.52 -7.92
C GLN A 191 -2.18 23.42 -9.00
N THR A 192 -2.31 22.15 -8.58
CA THR A 192 -2.41 21.01 -9.50
C THR A 192 -3.71 21.08 -10.28
N LEU A 193 -4.83 21.39 -9.62
CA LEU A 193 -6.13 21.59 -10.26
C LEU A 193 -6.06 22.69 -11.33
N LEU A 194 -5.52 23.86 -10.99
CA LEU A 194 -5.42 24.98 -11.92
C LEU A 194 -4.47 24.72 -13.10
N LYS A 195 -3.42 23.91 -12.89
CA LYS A 195 -2.42 23.60 -13.92
C LYS A 195 -2.83 22.46 -14.84
N LYS A 196 -3.41 21.38 -14.28
CA LYS A 196 -3.71 20.14 -15.01
C LYS A 196 -5.20 19.98 -15.35
N GLY A 197 -6.07 20.78 -14.74
CA GLY A 197 -7.52 20.66 -14.88
C GLY A 197 -8.08 19.43 -14.16
N LEU A 198 -9.32 19.07 -14.53
CA LEU A 198 -10.09 18.01 -13.89
C LEU A 198 -10.58 16.94 -14.88
N ASP A 199 -10.09 16.95 -16.12
CA ASP A 199 -10.68 16.15 -17.23
C ASP A 199 -10.52 14.64 -17.06
N GLN A 200 -9.52 14.19 -16.30
CA GLN A 200 -9.32 12.78 -16.00
C GLN A 200 -10.30 12.23 -14.95
N TYR A 201 -10.95 13.10 -14.17
CA TYR A 201 -11.78 12.71 -13.04
C TYR A 201 -13.25 12.60 -13.42
N LYS A 202 -13.97 11.72 -12.71
CA LYS A 202 -15.43 11.61 -12.74
C LYS A 202 -16.04 12.18 -11.46
N LEU A 203 -15.33 12.04 -10.34
CA LEU A 203 -15.73 12.54 -9.03
C LEU A 203 -14.71 13.58 -8.54
N LEU A 204 -15.21 14.69 -7.96
CA LEU A 204 -14.40 15.66 -7.23
C LEU A 204 -14.94 15.81 -5.82
N VAL A 205 -14.11 15.50 -4.82
CA VAL A 205 -14.44 15.63 -3.40
C VAL A 205 -13.89 16.96 -2.88
N LEU A 206 -14.78 17.76 -2.30
CA LEU A 206 -14.54 19.08 -1.73
C LEU A 206 -14.95 19.08 -0.24
N ALA A 207 -14.30 18.22 0.54
CA ALA A 207 -14.45 18.22 1.99
C ALA A 207 -13.70 19.41 2.60
N ASP A 208 -14.28 20.06 3.60
CA ASP A 208 -13.66 21.17 4.33
C ASP A 208 -13.17 22.32 3.41
N CYS A 209 -13.87 22.54 2.29
CA CYS A 209 -13.57 23.56 1.28
C CYS A 209 -14.42 24.83 1.47
N ASP A 210 -14.34 25.42 2.67
CA ASP A 210 -15.07 26.63 3.07
C ASP A 210 -14.73 27.84 2.20
N VAL A 211 -13.45 27.98 1.83
CA VAL A 211 -12.91 29.15 1.12
C VAL A 211 -12.07 28.68 -0.06
N LEU A 212 -12.48 29.09 -1.25
CA LEU A 212 -11.77 28.81 -2.51
C LEU A 212 -11.53 30.09 -3.29
N THR A 213 -10.45 30.12 -4.08
CA THR A 213 -10.22 31.20 -5.03
C THR A 213 -11.25 31.14 -6.17
N ARG A 214 -11.58 32.29 -6.77
CA ARG A 214 -12.53 32.35 -7.90
C ARG A 214 -12.11 31.44 -9.05
N SER A 215 -10.82 31.40 -9.38
CA SER A 215 -10.30 30.53 -10.45
C SER A 215 -10.52 29.04 -10.17
N VAL A 216 -10.44 28.61 -8.91
CA VAL A 216 -10.74 27.22 -8.55
C VAL A 216 -12.24 26.96 -8.64
N VAL A 217 -13.08 27.87 -8.14
CA VAL A 217 -14.54 27.78 -8.28
C VAL A 217 -14.97 27.65 -9.74
N ASP A 218 -14.43 28.49 -10.64
CA ASP A 218 -14.77 28.47 -12.06
C ASP A 218 -14.43 27.11 -12.71
N GLN A 219 -13.29 26.51 -12.35
CA GLN A 219 -12.89 25.16 -12.82
C GLN A 219 -13.81 24.07 -12.29
N VAL A 220 -14.24 24.15 -11.02
CA VAL A 220 -15.20 23.21 -10.42
C VAL A 220 -16.56 23.30 -11.09
N LEU A 221 -17.07 24.51 -11.32
CA LEU A 221 -18.35 24.71 -11.99
C LEU A 221 -18.31 24.19 -13.43
N ALA A 222 -17.21 24.43 -14.15
CA ALA A 222 -17.01 23.85 -15.48
C ALA A 222 -16.95 22.32 -15.44
N PHE A 223 -16.42 21.72 -14.37
CA PHE A 223 -16.39 20.27 -14.15
C PHE A 223 -17.78 19.69 -13.95
N GLN A 224 -18.61 20.32 -13.13
CA GLN A 224 -20.01 19.91 -12.96
C GLN A 224 -20.81 20.06 -14.25
N GLN A 225 -20.63 21.17 -14.98
CA GLN A 225 -21.36 21.44 -16.23
C GLN A 225 -21.14 20.37 -17.31
N ARG A 226 -19.95 19.75 -17.34
CA ARG A 226 -19.63 18.65 -18.28
C ARG A 226 -19.96 17.25 -17.74
N GLY A 227 -20.68 17.16 -16.63
CA GLY A 227 -21.18 15.89 -16.06
C GLY A 227 -20.31 15.28 -14.97
N GLY A 228 -19.26 15.97 -14.53
CA GLY A 228 -18.51 15.60 -13.33
C GLY A 228 -19.39 15.70 -12.07
N ILE A 229 -19.17 14.82 -11.10
CA ILE A 229 -19.95 14.80 -9.85
C ILE A 229 -19.14 15.45 -8.73
N VAL A 230 -19.66 16.51 -8.13
CA VAL A 230 -19.06 17.13 -6.94
C VAL A 230 -19.67 16.55 -5.67
N ILE A 231 -18.80 16.04 -4.82
CA ILE A 231 -19.12 15.55 -3.50
C ILE A 231 -18.60 16.60 -2.51
N GLY A 232 -19.50 17.31 -1.83
CA GLY A 232 -19.15 18.32 -0.83
C GLY A 232 -19.59 17.91 0.57
N ASP A 233 -19.15 18.62 1.59
CA ASP A 233 -19.70 18.52 2.94
C ASP A 233 -20.46 19.82 3.31
N PRO A 234 -21.05 19.94 4.51
CA PRO A 234 -21.75 21.16 4.92
C PRO A 234 -20.87 22.41 5.05
N ASN A 235 -19.55 22.28 4.99
CA ASN A 235 -18.63 23.42 5.02
C ASN A 235 -18.32 23.94 3.60
N LEU A 236 -18.73 23.24 2.52
CA LEU A 236 -18.47 23.66 1.14
C LEU A 236 -18.91 25.12 0.89
N THR A 237 -18.04 25.89 0.24
CA THR A 237 -18.31 27.28 -0.14
C THR A 237 -19.65 27.42 -0.90
N PRO A 238 -20.50 28.41 -0.57
CA PRO A 238 -21.83 28.54 -1.17
C PRO A 238 -21.84 28.84 -2.67
N ALA A 239 -20.66 29.15 -3.25
CA ALA A 239 -20.51 29.35 -4.69
C ALA A 239 -20.63 28.05 -5.50
N ILE A 240 -20.47 26.88 -4.86
CA ILE A 240 -20.56 25.56 -5.50
C ILE A 240 -21.69 24.78 -4.84
N LYS A 241 -22.57 24.20 -5.65
CA LYS A 241 -23.62 23.30 -5.17
C LYS A 241 -23.16 21.86 -5.32
N ALA A 242 -23.00 21.14 -4.21
CA ALA A 242 -22.67 19.71 -4.26
C ALA A 242 -23.78 18.89 -4.91
N ASP A 243 -23.40 17.90 -5.72
CA ASP A 243 -24.29 16.86 -6.26
C ASP A 243 -24.64 15.81 -5.20
N ILE A 244 -23.69 15.54 -4.30
CA ILE A 244 -23.83 14.65 -3.15
C ILE A 244 -23.22 15.35 -1.94
N VAL A 245 -23.97 15.37 -0.84
CA VAL A 245 -23.48 15.93 0.43
C VAL A 245 -23.01 14.79 1.34
N LEU A 246 -21.73 14.78 1.67
CA LEU A 246 -21.19 13.94 2.73
C LEU A 246 -21.65 14.50 4.09
N PRO A 247 -22.19 13.67 4.98
CA PRO A 247 -22.53 14.15 6.31
C PRO A 247 -21.28 14.60 7.06
N LYS A 248 -21.38 15.73 7.77
CA LYS A 248 -20.30 16.20 8.63
C LYS A 248 -20.03 15.16 9.72
N PHE A 249 -18.78 14.73 9.83
CA PHE A 249 -18.36 13.81 10.87
C PHE A 249 -17.34 14.48 11.78
N VAL A 250 -17.64 14.50 13.08
CA VAL A 250 -16.74 14.98 14.12
C VAL A 250 -16.51 13.80 15.06
N ARG A 251 -15.25 13.42 15.26
CA ARG A 251 -14.89 12.32 16.15
C ARG A 251 -15.43 12.57 17.56
N SER A 252 -16.21 11.61 18.06
CA SER A 252 -16.81 11.68 19.39
C SER A 252 -15.87 11.17 20.50
N LYS A 253 -14.68 10.67 20.12
CA LYS A 253 -13.74 9.94 20.99
C LYS A 253 -14.33 8.62 21.51
N ARG A 254 -15.33 8.09 20.81
CA ARG A 254 -15.90 6.76 21.06
C ARG A 254 -15.64 5.94 19.80
N THR A 255 -14.47 5.31 19.76
CA THR A 255 -13.87 4.80 18.51
C THR A 255 -14.74 3.77 17.80
N GLN A 256 -15.47 2.92 18.52
CA GLN A 256 -16.41 1.98 17.92
C GLN A 256 -17.61 2.67 17.26
N GLU A 257 -18.17 3.71 17.90
CA GLU A 257 -19.29 4.48 17.35
C GLU A 257 -18.86 5.34 16.15
N ASP A 258 -17.68 5.93 16.26
CA ASP A 258 -17.02 6.69 15.20
C ASP A 258 -16.79 5.81 13.96
N GLN A 259 -16.27 4.58 14.14
CA GLN A 259 -16.11 3.59 13.06
C GLN A 259 -17.46 3.26 12.41
N LYS A 260 -18.50 2.98 13.23
CA LYS A 260 -19.85 2.67 12.73
C LYS A 260 -20.41 3.82 11.90
N THR A 261 -20.18 5.06 12.32
CA THR A 261 -20.63 6.27 11.61
C THR A 261 -19.93 6.41 10.25
N ILE A 262 -18.61 6.19 10.19
CA ILE A 262 -17.85 6.18 8.93
C ILE A 262 -18.41 5.14 7.95
N LEU A 263 -18.66 3.90 8.43
CA LEU A 263 -19.22 2.83 7.58
C LEU A 263 -20.64 3.14 7.10
N GLN A 264 -21.46 3.78 7.94
CA GLN A 264 -22.80 4.24 7.56
C GLN A 264 -22.72 5.32 6.47
N HIS A 265 -21.85 6.32 6.63
CA HIS A 265 -21.66 7.35 5.61
C HIS A 265 -21.11 6.77 4.30
N ALA A 266 -20.20 5.80 4.38
CA ALA A 266 -19.67 5.11 3.21
C ALA A 266 -20.76 4.35 2.44
N ALA A 267 -21.66 3.66 3.16
CA ALA A 267 -22.80 2.98 2.55
C ALA A 267 -23.79 3.96 1.90
N GLN A 268 -24.06 5.10 2.54
CA GLN A 268 -24.90 6.17 1.98
C GLN A 268 -24.28 6.76 0.71
N LEU A 269 -22.97 7.05 0.73
CA LEU A 269 -22.24 7.53 -0.44
C LEU A 269 -22.30 6.53 -1.59
N LYS A 270 -22.08 5.24 -1.30
CA LYS A 270 -22.17 4.16 -2.30
C LYS A 270 -23.56 4.08 -2.92
N SER A 271 -24.62 4.22 -2.12
CA SER A 271 -26.00 4.30 -2.62
C SER A 271 -26.26 5.53 -3.49
N ALA A 272 -25.70 6.70 -3.12
CA ALA A 272 -25.89 7.95 -3.87
C ALA A 272 -25.14 7.96 -5.22
N LEU A 273 -24.06 7.20 -5.31
CA LEU A 273 -23.26 7.00 -6.53
C LEU A 273 -23.76 5.85 -7.43
N ALA A 274 -24.63 4.99 -6.91
CA ALA A 274 -25.14 3.83 -7.66
C ALA A 274 -25.82 4.27 -8.97
N GLY A 275 -25.42 3.67 -10.09
CA GLY A 275 -25.89 4.02 -11.43
C GLY A 275 -25.34 5.33 -12.01
N ARG A 276 -24.50 6.06 -11.25
CA ARG A 276 -23.83 7.30 -11.70
C ARG A 276 -22.31 7.15 -11.77
N TYR A 277 -21.75 6.18 -11.05
CA TYR A 277 -20.32 5.87 -11.02
C TYR A 277 -20.12 4.36 -11.09
N GLU A 278 -19.13 3.94 -11.88
CA GLU A 278 -18.72 2.54 -12.01
C GLU A 278 -17.40 2.34 -11.26
N TRP A 279 -17.45 1.56 -10.19
CA TRP A 279 -16.26 1.26 -9.41
C TRP A 279 -15.33 0.31 -10.16
N TYR A 280 -14.04 0.58 -10.09
CA TYR A 280 -13.04 -0.32 -10.66
C TYR A 280 -12.83 -1.57 -9.81
N ALA A 281 -12.70 -1.44 -8.49
CA ALA A 281 -12.49 -2.53 -7.55
C ALA A 281 -13.39 -2.36 -6.34
N GLN A 282 -14.00 -3.45 -5.85
CA GLN A 282 -14.87 -3.43 -4.68
C GLN A 282 -14.80 -4.76 -3.92
N CYS A 283 -15.05 -4.70 -2.61
CA CYS A 283 -15.42 -5.84 -1.79
C CYS A 283 -16.89 -5.78 -1.36
N THR A 284 -17.51 -6.95 -1.16
CA THR A 284 -18.82 -7.06 -0.52
C THR A 284 -18.81 -6.69 0.96
N THR A 285 -17.65 -6.78 1.61
CA THR A 285 -17.47 -6.51 3.05
C THR A 285 -16.89 -5.11 3.23
N PRO A 286 -17.64 -4.14 3.80
CA PRO A 286 -17.25 -2.72 3.84
C PRO A 286 -15.93 -2.42 4.56
N GLU A 287 -15.56 -3.24 5.54
CA GLU A 287 -14.31 -3.11 6.29
C GLU A 287 -13.09 -3.62 5.52
N ILE A 288 -13.28 -4.36 4.42
CA ILE A 288 -12.21 -4.71 3.49
C ILE A 288 -12.09 -3.59 2.46
N VAL A 289 -11.08 -2.73 2.62
CA VAL A 289 -10.81 -1.63 1.69
C VAL A 289 -9.91 -2.09 0.55
N THR A 290 -10.17 -1.61 -0.67
CA THR A 290 -9.45 -1.98 -1.87
C THR A 290 -8.57 -0.83 -2.38
N ARG A 291 -7.40 -1.14 -2.94
CA ARG A 291 -6.62 -0.22 -3.79
C ARG A 291 -6.01 -1.00 -4.94
N THR A 292 -6.05 -0.45 -6.14
CA THR A 292 -5.49 -1.08 -7.34
C THR A 292 -4.35 -0.25 -7.91
N ARG A 293 -3.25 -0.94 -8.21
CA ARG A 293 -2.14 -0.45 -9.02
C ARG A 293 -2.15 -1.17 -10.37
N ALA A 294 -1.51 -0.62 -11.40
CA ALA A 294 -1.56 -1.22 -12.74
C ALA A 294 -0.20 -1.14 -13.43
N ALA A 295 0.19 -2.19 -14.13
CA ALA A 295 1.38 -2.21 -14.98
C ALA A 295 1.13 -3.06 -16.24
N GLY A 296 1.45 -2.51 -17.41
CA GLY A 296 1.12 -3.16 -18.68
C GLY A 296 -0.39 -3.36 -18.85
N LYS A 297 -0.82 -4.61 -18.95
CA LYS A 297 -2.26 -4.98 -19.06
C LYS A 297 -2.79 -5.69 -17.81
N SER A 298 -2.04 -5.60 -16.72
CA SER A 298 -2.27 -6.35 -15.49
C SER A 298 -2.52 -5.42 -14.31
N ASP A 299 -3.35 -5.89 -13.37
CA ASP A 299 -3.70 -5.16 -12.15
C ASP A 299 -3.14 -5.82 -10.91
N TYR A 300 -2.85 -4.98 -9.91
CA TYR A 300 -2.31 -5.34 -8.61
C TYR A 300 -3.31 -4.86 -7.57
N VAL A 301 -4.21 -5.76 -7.17
CA VAL A 301 -5.35 -5.45 -6.30
C VAL A 301 -4.94 -5.74 -4.86
N PHE A 302 -4.71 -4.66 -4.12
CA PHE A 302 -4.47 -4.68 -2.69
C PHE A 302 -5.79 -4.66 -1.95
N VAL A 303 -5.85 -5.43 -0.88
CA VAL A 303 -6.94 -5.37 0.10
C VAL A 303 -6.40 -5.28 1.50
N VAL A 304 -7.09 -4.55 2.37
CA VAL A 304 -6.74 -4.41 3.78
C VAL A 304 -8.01 -4.58 4.61
N ASN A 305 -7.95 -5.49 5.58
CA ASN A 305 -9.02 -5.69 6.56
C ASN A 305 -8.92 -4.65 7.68
N ASP A 306 -9.93 -3.80 7.85
CA ASP A 306 -10.04 -2.84 8.96
C ASP A 306 -11.07 -3.24 10.02
N ARG A 307 -11.52 -4.50 10.01
CA ARG A 307 -12.41 -5.02 11.05
C ARG A 307 -11.64 -5.19 12.35
N ARG A 308 -12.08 -4.50 13.38
CA ARG A 308 -11.34 -4.34 14.65
C ARG A 308 -12.25 -4.42 15.87
N GLU A 309 -11.65 -4.67 17.02
CA GLU A 309 -12.30 -4.64 18.34
C GLU A 309 -11.35 -4.09 19.41
N PHE A 310 -11.89 -3.83 20.61
CA PHE A 310 -11.10 -3.44 21.76
C PHE A 310 -10.33 -4.65 22.30
N GLY A 311 -9.01 -4.49 22.43
CA GLY A 311 -8.13 -5.51 23.00
C GLY A 311 -7.84 -5.31 24.47
N THR A 312 -6.86 -6.06 24.97
CA THR A 312 -6.41 -6.02 26.37
C THR A 312 -5.23 -5.08 26.61
N TYR A 313 -4.68 -4.46 25.56
CA TYR A 313 -3.52 -3.59 25.65
C TYR A 313 -3.91 -2.17 26.03
N VAL A 314 -4.77 -1.55 25.22
CA VAL A 314 -5.31 -0.19 25.43
C VAL A 314 -6.84 -0.11 25.24
N GLY A 315 -7.48 -1.19 24.79
CA GLY A 315 -8.89 -1.21 24.42
C GLY A 315 -9.84 -0.90 25.57
N GLN A 316 -9.43 -1.19 26.80
CA GLN A 316 -10.14 -0.84 28.04
C GLN A 316 -10.37 0.68 28.22
N HIS A 317 -9.66 1.53 27.48
CA HIS A 317 -9.86 2.98 27.47
C HIS A 317 -10.93 3.45 26.47
N GLY A 318 -11.36 2.59 25.53
CA GLY A 318 -12.40 2.91 24.53
C GLY A 318 -11.96 3.84 23.39
N LEU A 319 -10.66 4.22 23.35
CA LEU A 319 -10.11 5.22 22.43
C LEU A 319 -9.46 4.61 21.18
N VAL A 320 -9.02 3.35 21.24
CA VAL A 320 -8.40 2.65 20.12
C VAL A 320 -8.94 1.22 20.12
N MET A 321 -9.47 0.76 18.99
CA MET A 321 -9.75 -0.67 18.77
C MET A 321 -8.50 -1.30 18.20
N GLU A 322 -7.65 -1.80 19.10
CA GLU A 322 -6.31 -2.24 18.78
C GLU A 322 -6.20 -3.73 18.40
N ASP A 323 -7.25 -4.52 18.59
CA ASP A 323 -7.27 -5.89 18.09
C ASP A 323 -8.00 -5.97 16.74
N GLY A 324 -7.58 -6.91 15.90
CA GLY A 324 -8.19 -7.17 14.61
C GLY A 324 -9.11 -8.37 14.66
N LEU A 325 -10.16 -8.36 13.85
CA LEU A 325 -11.06 -9.49 13.64
C LEU A 325 -10.86 -10.06 12.23
N PRO A 326 -11.05 -11.37 12.01
CA PRO A 326 -11.08 -11.92 10.66
C PRO A 326 -12.25 -11.33 9.85
N ALA A 327 -12.05 -11.21 8.54
CA ALA A 327 -13.06 -10.76 7.60
C ALA A 327 -12.98 -11.59 6.32
N GLU A 328 -14.14 -11.86 5.74
CA GLU A 328 -14.29 -12.54 4.46
C GLU A 328 -15.21 -11.72 3.56
N GLY A 329 -15.09 -11.90 2.26
CA GLY A 329 -15.94 -11.23 1.28
C GLY A 329 -15.67 -11.72 -0.14
N THR A 330 -16.32 -11.08 -1.11
CA THR A 330 -16.05 -11.28 -2.53
C THR A 330 -15.44 -10.00 -3.10
N LEU A 331 -14.26 -10.12 -3.70
CA LEU A 331 -13.66 -9.05 -4.48
C LEU A 331 -14.21 -9.09 -5.89
N THR A 332 -14.41 -7.91 -6.46
CA THR A 332 -14.84 -7.72 -7.84
C THR A 332 -14.00 -6.62 -8.45
N VAL A 333 -13.46 -6.86 -9.64
CA VAL A 333 -12.85 -5.83 -10.48
C VAL A 333 -13.58 -5.68 -11.81
N SER A 334 -13.63 -4.45 -12.32
CA SER A 334 -14.20 -4.12 -13.63
C SER A 334 -13.24 -4.53 -14.74
N ARG A 335 -13.34 -5.81 -15.14
CA ARG A 335 -12.58 -6.43 -16.23
C ARG A 335 -13.43 -7.52 -16.89
N ASP A 336 -13.38 -7.59 -18.22
CA ASP A 336 -14.06 -8.62 -19.00
C ASP A 336 -13.47 -10.02 -18.78
N SER A 337 -12.18 -10.09 -18.46
CA SER A 337 -11.47 -11.34 -18.23
C SER A 337 -10.15 -11.15 -17.49
N GLY A 338 -9.62 -12.25 -16.96
CA GLY A 338 -8.29 -12.32 -16.39
C GLY A 338 -8.03 -13.64 -15.66
N HIS A 339 -6.78 -13.82 -15.26
CA HIS A 339 -6.29 -14.87 -14.37
C HIS A 339 -5.83 -14.21 -13.07
N VAL A 340 -6.28 -14.72 -11.92
CA VAL A 340 -6.06 -14.08 -10.62
C VAL A 340 -5.08 -14.91 -9.81
N TYR A 341 -4.01 -14.30 -9.33
CA TYR A 341 -2.98 -14.95 -8.51
C TYR A 341 -2.92 -14.32 -7.13
N ASP A 342 -2.99 -15.13 -6.08
CA ASP A 342 -2.69 -14.71 -4.71
C ASP A 342 -1.17 -14.74 -4.52
N LEU A 343 -0.54 -13.57 -4.46
CA LEU A 343 0.93 -13.48 -4.42
C LEU A 343 1.55 -13.92 -3.09
N GLN A 344 0.75 -14.01 -2.02
CA GLN A 344 1.21 -14.56 -0.74
C GLN A 344 1.11 -16.09 -0.72
N ALA A 345 0.07 -16.63 -1.35
CA ALA A 345 -0.12 -18.08 -1.46
C ALA A 345 0.64 -18.71 -2.65
N THR A 346 1.17 -17.90 -3.57
CA THR A 346 1.86 -18.32 -4.79
C THR A 346 1.04 -19.34 -5.58
N ARG A 347 -0.22 -18.97 -5.87
CA ARG A 347 -1.14 -19.82 -6.64
C ARG A 347 -2.18 -19.00 -7.38
N GLU A 348 -2.69 -19.57 -8.47
CA GLU A 348 -3.89 -19.08 -9.13
C GLU A 348 -5.14 -19.33 -8.25
N ILE A 349 -6.08 -18.39 -8.29
CA ILE A 349 -7.36 -18.45 -7.61
C ILE A 349 -8.45 -18.46 -8.69
N SER A 350 -9.41 -19.37 -8.54
CA SER A 350 -10.57 -19.42 -9.42
C SER A 350 -11.41 -18.15 -9.29
N ALA A 351 -11.57 -17.44 -10.40
CA ALA A 351 -12.41 -16.25 -10.49
C ALA A 351 -13.63 -16.51 -11.37
N GLN A 352 -14.77 -15.97 -10.97
CA GLN A 352 -16.02 -15.96 -11.72
C GLN A 352 -16.03 -14.76 -12.66
N LYS A 353 -16.49 -14.99 -13.89
CA LYS A 353 -16.63 -13.96 -14.92
C LYS A 353 -18.11 -13.71 -15.14
N THR A 354 -18.53 -12.45 -15.04
CA THR A 354 -19.91 -12.00 -15.25
C THR A 354 -19.86 -10.58 -15.81
N ASP A 355 -20.41 -10.34 -16.99
CA ASP A 355 -20.62 -9.02 -17.61
C ASP A 355 -19.61 -7.93 -17.21
N ASN A 356 -18.45 -7.89 -17.89
CA ASN A 356 -17.36 -6.94 -17.67
C ASN A 356 -16.81 -6.92 -16.23
N LYS A 357 -17.06 -7.97 -15.44
CA LYS A 357 -16.55 -8.13 -14.08
C LYS A 357 -15.86 -9.48 -13.88
N LEU A 358 -14.83 -9.43 -13.05
CA LEU A 358 -14.09 -10.58 -12.56
C LEU A 358 -14.16 -10.59 -11.03
N SER A 359 -14.65 -11.69 -10.45
CA SER A 359 -14.89 -11.78 -9.00
C SER A 359 -14.31 -13.05 -8.38
N TRP A 360 -13.79 -12.95 -7.15
CA TRP A 360 -13.25 -14.10 -6.40
C TRP A 360 -13.40 -13.90 -4.89
N PRO A 361 -13.46 -15.01 -4.11
CA PRO A 361 -13.54 -14.91 -2.66
C PRO A 361 -12.22 -14.42 -2.06
N VAL A 362 -12.31 -13.69 -0.95
CA VAL A 362 -11.18 -13.29 -0.12
C VAL A 362 -11.46 -13.62 1.34
N GLN A 363 -10.44 -14.13 2.03
CA GLN A 363 -10.45 -14.36 3.47
C GLN A 363 -9.18 -13.76 4.06
N LEU A 364 -9.36 -12.88 5.04
CA LEU A 364 -8.28 -12.14 5.70
C LEU A 364 -8.38 -12.37 7.20
N GLY A 365 -7.24 -12.63 7.83
CA GLY A 365 -7.08 -12.61 9.27
C GLY A 365 -7.17 -11.20 9.85
N PRO A 366 -7.06 -11.08 11.19
CA PRO A 366 -7.02 -9.82 11.93
C PRO A 366 -6.11 -8.77 11.30
N CYS A 367 -6.67 -7.64 10.84
CA CYS A 367 -5.93 -6.54 10.23
C CYS A 367 -4.96 -6.94 9.10
N GLU A 368 -5.20 -8.09 8.46
CA GLU A 368 -4.38 -8.61 7.37
C GLU A 368 -4.65 -7.82 6.08
N GLY A 369 -3.62 -7.71 5.24
CA GLY A 369 -3.78 -7.33 3.86
C GLY A 369 -3.29 -8.41 2.92
N ARG A 370 -3.69 -8.32 1.66
CA ARG A 370 -3.39 -9.29 0.61
C ARG A 370 -3.18 -8.59 -0.72
N LEU A 371 -2.37 -9.19 -1.59
CA LEU A 371 -2.11 -8.67 -2.93
C LEU A 371 -2.45 -9.73 -3.97
N PHE A 372 -3.38 -9.40 -4.84
CA PHE A 372 -3.72 -10.21 -6.01
C PHE A 372 -3.12 -9.60 -7.28
N LEU A 373 -2.51 -10.43 -8.11
CA LEU A 373 -2.12 -10.07 -9.48
C LEU A 373 -3.19 -10.58 -10.44
N VAL A 374 -3.73 -9.72 -11.28
CA VAL A 374 -4.68 -10.06 -12.34
C VAL A 374 -4.03 -9.87 -13.70
N THR A 375 -3.77 -10.95 -14.44
CA THR A 375 -3.15 -10.93 -15.77
C THR A 375 -4.16 -11.24 -16.88
N PRO A 376 -3.93 -10.80 -18.14
CA PRO A 376 -4.81 -11.14 -19.25
C PRO A 376 -4.65 -12.59 -19.75
N THR A 377 -3.47 -13.19 -19.56
CA THR A 377 -3.15 -14.58 -19.94
C THR A 377 -2.55 -15.33 -18.75
N PRO A 378 -2.72 -16.66 -18.66
CA PRO A 378 -2.20 -17.41 -17.53
C PRO A 378 -0.67 -17.53 -17.62
N ILE A 379 -0.01 -17.64 -16.48
CA ILE A 379 1.41 -18.00 -16.41
C ILE A 379 1.54 -19.50 -16.70
N SER A 380 2.34 -19.86 -17.68
CA SER A 380 2.54 -21.25 -18.11
C SER A 380 3.93 -21.77 -17.79
N SER A 381 4.98 -20.98 -17.95
CA SER A 381 6.36 -21.46 -17.76
C SER A 381 7.35 -20.35 -17.47
N VAL A 382 8.52 -20.76 -16.97
CA VAL A 382 9.69 -19.89 -16.77
C VAL A 382 10.80 -20.41 -17.67
N GLN A 383 11.25 -19.58 -18.61
CA GLN A 383 12.37 -19.89 -19.50
C GLN A 383 13.59 -19.04 -19.15
N ILE A 384 14.78 -19.64 -19.21
CA ILE A 384 16.05 -18.95 -19.03
C ILE A 384 16.89 -19.18 -20.28
N THR A 385 17.27 -18.12 -20.96
CA THR A 385 18.09 -18.15 -22.18
C THR A 385 19.35 -17.32 -22.00
N GLY A 386 20.44 -17.64 -22.67
CA GLY A 386 21.67 -16.85 -22.59
C GLY A 386 22.88 -17.66 -23.02
N LYS A 387 24.08 -17.17 -22.68
CA LYS A 387 25.32 -17.92 -22.94
C LYS A 387 25.37 -19.19 -22.08
N GLU A 388 26.00 -20.23 -22.61
CA GLU A 388 26.20 -21.50 -21.89
C GLU A 388 27.52 -21.53 -21.10
N SER A 389 28.41 -20.57 -21.33
CA SER A 389 29.68 -20.44 -20.61
C SER A 389 30.23 -19.01 -20.56
N THR A 390 31.11 -18.76 -19.59
CA THR A 390 31.91 -17.54 -19.47
C THR A 390 33.24 -17.84 -18.77
N PRO A 391 34.36 -17.16 -19.09
CA PRO A 391 35.56 -17.19 -18.26
C PRO A 391 35.33 -16.60 -16.88
N ALA A 392 36.04 -17.09 -15.86
CA ALA A 392 36.14 -16.40 -14.57
C ALA A 392 36.70 -14.98 -14.77
N GLY A 393 36.13 -14.00 -14.06
CA GLY A 393 36.45 -12.57 -14.23
C GLY A 393 35.71 -11.88 -15.39
N LYS A 394 34.78 -12.57 -16.07
CA LYS A 394 33.94 -12.01 -17.14
C LYS A 394 32.45 -12.18 -16.82
N PRO A 395 31.61 -11.20 -17.17
CA PRO A 395 30.19 -11.30 -16.93
C PRO A 395 29.52 -12.33 -17.85
N ILE A 396 28.47 -12.96 -17.34
CA ILE A 396 27.52 -13.71 -18.15
C ILE A 396 26.14 -13.04 -18.12
N GLU A 397 25.53 -12.96 -19.29
CA GLU A 397 24.20 -12.38 -19.47
C GLU A 397 23.19 -13.49 -19.76
N LEU A 398 22.14 -13.52 -18.95
CA LEU A 398 21.00 -14.41 -19.05
C LEU A 398 19.74 -13.57 -19.12
N LEU A 399 18.71 -14.10 -19.77
CA LEU A 399 17.37 -13.53 -19.82
C LEU A 399 16.39 -14.55 -19.26
N VAL A 400 15.72 -14.17 -18.18
CA VAL A 400 14.58 -14.89 -17.64
C VAL A 400 13.31 -14.34 -18.30
N SER A 401 12.47 -15.23 -18.81
CA SER A 401 11.17 -14.90 -19.40
C SER A 401 10.06 -15.73 -18.76
N ILE A 402 8.99 -15.06 -18.32
CA ILE A 402 7.78 -15.67 -17.78
C ILE A 402 6.74 -15.68 -18.89
N LEU A 403 6.38 -16.88 -19.32
CA LEU A 403 5.66 -17.10 -20.57
C LEU A 403 4.23 -17.59 -20.32
N ASP A 404 3.33 -17.17 -21.20
CA ASP A 404 1.99 -17.72 -21.33
C ASP A 404 1.97 -19.03 -22.16
N PRO A 405 0.83 -19.73 -22.30
CA PRO A 405 0.74 -20.95 -23.09
C PRO A 405 1.05 -20.77 -24.58
N MET A 406 1.04 -19.54 -25.10
CA MET A 406 1.42 -19.19 -26.46
C MET A 406 2.89 -18.80 -26.57
N SER A 407 3.70 -19.02 -25.52
CA SER A 407 5.12 -18.65 -25.46
C SER A 407 5.36 -17.14 -25.60
N LYS A 408 4.39 -16.31 -25.24
CA LYS A 408 4.56 -14.84 -25.16
C LYS A 408 4.83 -14.44 -23.72
N THR A 409 5.57 -13.35 -23.53
CA THR A 409 5.80 -12.84 -22.17
C THR A 409 4.52 -12.30 -21.56
N VAL A 410 4.32 -12.59 -20.27
CA VAL A 410 3.14 -12.13 -19.54
C VAL A 410 3.29 -10.62 -19.27
N PRO A 411 2.31 -9.76 -19.65
CA PRO A 411 2.44 -8.31 -19.58
C PRO A 411 2.17 -7.77 -18.16
N ALA A 412 3.05 -8.14 -17.23
CA ALA A 412 3.03 -7.79 -15.81
C ALA A 412 4.47 -7.57 -15.30
N VAL A 413 4.62 -6.95 -14.13
CA VAL A 413 5.82 -7.08 -13.29
C VAL A 413 5.65 -8.31 -12.37
N ILE A 414 6.38 -9.39 -12.62
CA ILE A 414 6.18 -10.66 -11.90
C ILE A 414 7.24 -10.81 -10.80
N PRO A 415 6.85 -11.07 -9.53
CA PRO A 415 7.81 -11.33 -8.47
C PRO A 415 8.52 -12.66 -8.67
N LEU A 416 9.86 -12.64 -8.58
CA LEU A 416 10.71 -13.81 -8.75
C LEU A 416 11.58 -14.04 -7.51
N GLU A 417 11.77 -15.30 -7.15
CA GLU A 417 12.89 -15.77 -6.32
C GLU A 417 13.97 -16.36 -7.24
N VAL A 418 15.15 -15.78 -7.20
CA VAL A 418 16.33 -16.18 -7.97
C VAL A 418 17.32 -16.83 -7.02
N LYS A 419 17.69 -18.09 -7.29
CA LYS A 419 18.72 -18.81 -6.55
C LYS A 419 19.80 -19.29 -7.51
N ILE A 420 21.00 -18.75 -7.34
CA ILE A 420 22.17 -19.09 -8.13
C ILE A 420 23.16 -19.82 -7.21
N THR A 421 23.62 -20.99 -7.63
CA THR A 421 24.57 -21.78 -6.86
C THR A 421 25.78 -22.19 -7.68
N ASP A 422 26.95 -22.10 -7.05
CA ASP A 422 28.21 -22.56 -7.62
C ASP A 422 28.30 -24.11 -7.63
N PRO A 423 29.38 -24.70 -8.18
CA PRO A 423 29.55 -26.15 -8.24
C PRO A 423 29.65 -26.83 -6.86
N ALA A 424 29.91 -26.07 -5.79
CA ALA A 424 29.95 -26.55 -4.41
C ALA A 424 28.59 -26.42 -3.70
N GLY A 425 27.57 -25.90 -4.38
CA GLY A 425 26.25 -25.63 -3.82
C GLY A 425 26.15 -24.34 -3.00
N ARG A 426 27.19 -23.49 -3.00
CA ARG A 426 27.18 -22.19 -2.32
C ARG A 426 26.32 -21.20 -3.08
N VAL A 427 25.51 -20.42 -2.37
CA VAL A 427 24.62 -19.41 -2.96
C VAL A 427 25.45 -18.20 -3.36
N ALA A 428 25.31 -17.75 -4.61
CA ALA A 428 25.98 -16.57 -5.14
C ALA A 428 25.22 -15.28 -4.79
N GLU A 429 25.93 -14.14 -4.77
CA GLU A 429 25.41 -12.84 -4.35
C GLU A 429 24.25 -12.30 -5.20
N PHE A 430 24.15 -12.74 -6.46
CA PHE A 430 23.04 -12.42 -7.37
C PHE A 430 21.75 -13.19 -7.07
N SER A 431 21.71 -13.94 -5.96
CA SER A 431 20.50 -14.62 -5.49
C SER A 431 19.67 -13.66 -4.63
N GLY A 432 18.35 -13.72 -4.78
CA GLY A 432 17.46 -12.85 -4.05
C GLY A 432 16.09 -12.74 -4.72
N TYR A 433 15.40 -11.65 -4.42
CA TYR A 433 14.09 -11.36 -4.98
C TYR A 433 14.17 -10.26 -6.02
N TYR A 434 13.39 -10.40 -7.09
CA TYR A 434 13.41 -9.51 -8.24
C TYR A 434 11.98 -9.27 -8.75
N GLY A 435 11.81 -8.22 -9.54
CA GLY A 435 10.59 -7.99 -10.33
C GLY A 435 10.90 -8.07 -11.83
N ALA A 436 10.26 -9.01 -12.52
CA ALA A 436 10.39 -9.21 -13.96
C ALA A 436 9.39 -8.33 -14.71
N GLU A 437 9.84 -7.19 -15.24
CA GLU A 437 9.01 -6.22 -15.97
C GLU A 437 8.62 -6.76 -17.34
N GLN A 438 7.34 -6.62 -17.70
CA GLN A 438 6.79 -7.23 -18.92
C GLN A 438 7.10 -8.74 -19.02
N GLY A 439 7.12 -9.42 -17.87
CA GLY A 439 7.45 -10.83 -17.76
C GLY A 439 8.92 -11.14 -18.02
N GLN A 440 9.82 -10.17 -18.00
CA GLN A 440 11.24 -10.37 -18.29
C GLN A 440 12.17 -9.84 -17.19
N LEU A 441 13.23 -10.58 -16.92
CA LEU A 441 14.33 -10.16 -16.05
C LEU A 441 15.66 -10.41 -16.77
N PRO A 442 16.34 -9.37 -17.27
CA PRO A 442 17.74 -9.48 -17.65
C PRO A 442 18.58 -9.70 -16.39
N LEU A 443 19.35 -10.79 -16.37
CA LEU A 443 20.27 -11.14 -15.30
C LEU A 443 21.69 -11.03 -15.83
N LYS A 444 22.43 -10.06 -15.31
CA LYS A 444 23.88 -9.94 -15.52
C LYS A 444 24.58 -10.45 -14.27
N LEU A 445 25.37 -11.50 -14.41
CA LEU A 445 26.16 -12.09 -13.33
C LEU A 445 27.63 -11.74 -13.58
N ASP A 446 28.18 -10.86 -12.75
CA ASP A 446 29.59 -10.50 -12.80
C ASP A 446 30.41 -11.60 -12.09
N ILE A 447 30.83 -12.62 -12.85
CA ILE A 447 31.62 -13.73 -12.31
C ILE A 447 33.01 -13.23 -11.93
N ALA A 448 33.37 -13.32 -10.66
CA ALA A 448 34.65 -12.86 -10.15
C ALA A 448 35.81 -13.73 -10.67
N SER A 449 37.03 -13.19 -10.68
CA SER A 449 38.21 -13.95 -11.12
C SER A 449 38.55 -15.13 -10.20
N ASN A 450 38.15 -15.05 -8.93
CA ASN A 450 38.32 -16.09 -7.92
C ASN A 450 37.05 -16.95 -7.71
N ASP A 451 36.00 -16.74 -8.51
CA ASP A 451 34.84 -17.61 -8.50
C ASP A 451 35.20 -19.02 -8.97
N ARG A 452 34.57 -20.02 -8.36
CA ARG A 452 34.92 -21.42 -8.60
C ARG A 452 34.56 -21.83 -10.03
N PRO A 453 35.53 -22.26 -10.87
CA PRO A 453 35.23 -22.82 -12.19
C PRO A 453 34.38 -24.09 -12.07
N GLY A 454 33.56 -24.36 -13.09
CA GLY A 454 32.68 -25.52 -13.14
C GLY A 454 31.25 -25.16 -13.54
N MET A 455 30.32 -26.08 -13.28
CA MET A 455 28.92 -25.91 -13.64
C MET A 455 28.15 -25.16 -12.55
N TRP A 456 27.65 -23.99 -12.89
CA TRP A 456 26.79 -23.17 -12.04
C TRP A 456 25.33 -23.45 -12.39
N LYS A 457 24.45 -23.34 -11.40
CA LYS A 457 23.01 -23.54 -11.55
C LYS A 457 22.27 -22.24 -11.27
N VAL A 458 21.37 -21.87 -12.16
CA VAL A 458 20.39 -20.80 -11.97
C VAL A 458 19.02 -21.45 -11.81
N HIS A 459 18.38 -21.26 -10.67
CA HIS A 459 17.01 -21.69 -10.40
C HIS A 459 16.14 -20.47 -10.17
N ILE A 460 15.07 -20.35 -10.95
CA ILE A 460 14.08 -19.29 -10.84
C ILE A 460 12.77 -19.92 -10.39
N ARG A 461 12.12 -19.29 -9.41
CA ARG A 461 10.71 -19.53 -9.09
C ARG A 461 9.96 -18.22 -9.26
N GLU A 462 8.93 -18.20 -10.09
CA GLU A 462 8.01 -17.07 -10.09
C GLU A 462 6.99 -17.23 -8.95
N LEU A 463 6.69 -16.12 -8.27
CA LEU A 463 5.96 -16.12 -6.99
C LEU A 463 4.45 -15.85 -7.17
N ALA A 464 3.95 -15.76 -8.40
CA ALA A 464 2.53 -15.64 -8.68
C ALA A 464 1.86 -17.01 -8.79
N SER A 465 2.35 -17.91 -9.66
CA SER A 465 1.78 -19.25 -9.86
C SER A 465 2.62 -20.39 -9.28
N GLY A 466 3.88 -20.13 -8.94
CA GLY A 466 4.82 -21.12 -8.39
C GLY A 466 5.63 -21.90 -9.42
N GLN A 467 5.51 -21.58 -10.70
CA GLN A 467 6.28 -22.18 -11.78
C GLN A 467 7.77 -21.91 -11.61
N THR A 468 8.57 -22.87 -12.07
CA THR A 468 10.02 -22.82 -11.94
C THR A 468 10.71 -23.01 -13.28
N GLY A 469 11.93 -22.47 -13.37
CA GLY A 469 12.83 -22.63 -14.49
C GLY A 469 14.24 -22.90 -13.98
N VAL A 470 14.98 -23.75 -14.68
CA VAL A 470 16.37 -24.07 -14.33
C VAL A 470 17.23 -23.98 -15.57
N ALA A 471 18.38 -23.33 -15.41
CA ALA A 471 19.45 -23.32 -16.41
C ALA A 471 20.79 -23.56 -15.76
N TYR A 472 21.74 -23.97 -16.58
CA TYR A 472 23.11 -24.22 -16.19
C TYR A 472 24.04 -23.46 -17.13
N PHE A 473 25.12 -22.94 -16.58
CA PHE A 473 26.20 -22.36 -17.37
C PHE A 473 27.54 -22.75 -16.77
N ARG A 474 28.58 -22.81 -17.61
CA ARG A 474 29.92 -23.19 -17.19
C ARG A 474 30.80 -21.97 -16.99
N VAL A 475 31.37 -21.83 -15.79
CA VAL A 475 32.49 -20.92 -15.54
C VAL A 475 33.79 -21.63 -15.91
N LEU A 476 34.55 -21.06 -16.85
CA LEU A 476 35.84 -21.55 -17.30
C LEU A 476 36.96 -21.00 -16.43
N ASP A 477 38.05 -21.74 -16.33
CA ASP A 477 39.23 -21.30 -15.59
C ASP A 477 39.90 -20.12 -16.30
N ALA A 478 40.30 -19.08 -15.56
CA ALA A 478 40.86 -17.86 -16.13
C ALA A 478 42.19 -18.12 -16.89
N ALA A 479 42.90 -19.19 -16.54
CA ALA A 479 44.17 -19.57 -17.15
C ALA A 479 44.02 -20.21 -18.55
N ALA A 480 42.83 -20.68 -18.93
CA ALA A 480 42.61 -21.42 -20.17
C ALA A 480 42.49 -20.55 -21.44
N GLU A 481 42.38 -19.23 -21.31
CA GLU A 481 42.38 -18.29 -22.46
C GLU A 481 43.80 -17.86 -22.88
N ASN A 482 44.83 -18.06 -22.05
CA ASN A 482 46.21 -17.67 -22.38
C ASN A 482 47.00 -18.75 -23.17
N GLU A 483 46.37 -19.90 -23.49
CA GLU A 483 46.99 -21.00 -24.25
C GLU A 483 46.36 -21.22 -25.65
N LYS A 484 45.57 -20.26 -26.16
CA LYS A 484 45.14 -20.21 -27.57
C LYS A 484 45.59 -18.91 -28.19
#